data_AF-A0A2I1D1A2-F1
#
_entry.id   AF-A0A2I1D1A2-F1
#
_cell.length_a   1.000
_cell.length_b   1.000
_cell.length_c   1.000
_cell.angle_alpha   90.00
_cell.angle_beta   90.00
_cell.angle_gamma   90.00
#
_symmetry.space_group_name_H-M   'P 1'
#
loop_
_entity.id
_entity.type
_entity.pdbx_description
1 polymer ?
#
loop_
_entity_poly.entity_id
_entity_poly.type
_entity_poly.pdbx_seq_one_letter_code
_entity_poly.pdbx_strand_id
1 'polypeptide(L)'
;MDETPQPASHHNENQNPLLRASNPQVSNLEQDVLDEYARLLGNVNKLESKLSDLSGDPSSLTLDGLRLLERKTATVCTLLKASVYSIVLQQQIFNESEEQARADEEGEHRAAEEGGEFGYQDQYQYQEQGHGGYYGDEGDVTFG
;
A
#
# COMPACT_ATOMS: atom_id res chain seq x y z
N MET A 1 -46.11 32.74 -71.34
CA MET A 1 -46.84 32.71 -70.05
C MET A 1 -47.48 31.35 -69.98
N ASP A 2 -46.90 30.40 -69.26
CA ASP A 2 -47.68 29.46 -68.44
C ASP A 2 -46.73 28.70 -67.49
N GLU A 3 -47.29 28.27 -66.38
CA GLU A 3 -46.74 28.19 -65.03
C GLU A 3 -46.13 26.81 -64.71
N THR A 4 -44.87 26.75 -64.24
CA THR A 4 -44.30 25.55 -63.63
C THR A 4 -44.71 25.44 -62.15
N PRO A 5 -45.20 24.28 -61.66
CA PRO A 5 -45.73 24.15 -60.31
C PRO A 5 -44.63 24.00 -59.26
N GLN A 6 -44.82 24.67 -58.13
CA GLN A 6 -43.90 24.72 -56.98
C GLN A 6 -43.76 23.34 -56.29
N PRO A 7 -42.56 22.94 -55.83
CA PRO A 7 -42.37 21.72 -55.07
C PRO A 7 -42.86 21.90 -53.62
N ALA A 8 -43.74 20.98 -53.19
CA ALA A 8 -44.24 20.87 -51.83
C ALA A 8 -43.08 20.77 -50.83
N SER A 9 -43.01 21.72 -49.90
CA SER A 9 -42.05 21.74 -48.80
C SER A 9 -42.39 20.64 -47.79
N HIS A 10 -41.43 19.74 -47.58
CA HIS A 10 -41.49 18.64 -46.64
C HIS A 10 -41.80 19.14 -45.21
N HIS A 11 -42.95 18.72 -44.70
CA HIS A 11 -43.42 18.97 -43.35
C HIS A 11 -42.62 18.11 -42.37
N ASN A 12 -41.74 18.73 -41.58
CA ASN A 12 -41.04 18.08 -40.48
C ASN A 12 -42.01 17.87 -39.31
N GLU A 13 -42.64 16.70 -39.23
CA GLU A 13 -43.72 16.37 -38.26
C GLU A 13 -43.26 16.21 -36.79
N ASN A 14 -41.97 16.41 -36.48
CA ASN A 14 -41.43 16.30 -35.11
C ASN A 14 -41.29 17.63 -34.36
N GLN A 15 -41.84 18.72 -34.88
CA GLN A 15 -41.82 20.02 -34.20
C GLN A 15 -43.16 20.28 -33.51
N ASN A 16 -43.10 20.50 -32.20
CA ASN A 16 -44.24 20.81 -31.34
C ASN A 16 -45.16 21.85 -32.03
N PRO A 17 -46.45 21.57 -32.28
CA PRO A 17 -47.32 22.38 -33.15
C PRO A 17 -47.55 23.82 -32.67
N LEU A 18 -47.18 24.12 -31.42
CA LEU A 18 -47.20 25.45 -30.81
C LEU A 18 -45.96 26.30 -31.16
N LEU A 19 -44.91 25.71 -31.74
CA LEU A 19 -43.67 26.40 -32.12
C LEU A 19 -43.61 26.79 -33.60
N ARG A 20 -44.67 26.47 -34.36
CA ARG A 20 -44.82 26.95 -35.74
C ARG A 20 -45.26 28.41 -35.68
N ALA A 21 -44.39 29.30 -36.13
CA ALA A 21 -44.40 30.77 -36.02
C ALA A 21 -45.64 31.56 -36.53
N SER A 22 -46.85 31.01 -36.43
CA SER A 22 -48.10 31.65 -36.85
C SER A 22 -49.33 30.86 -36.39
N ASN A 23 -49.30 30.29 -35.19
CA ASN A 23 -50.48 29.60 -34.66
C ASN A 23 -51.50 30.65 -34.16
N PRO A 24 -52.70 30.79 -34.78
CA PRO A 24 -53.64 31.87 -34.49
C PRO A 24 -54.24 31.82 -33.08
N GLN A 25 -53.93 30.77 -32.31
CA GLN A 25 -54.33 30.58 -30.93
C GLN A 25 -53.30 31.10 -29.91
N VAL A 26 -52.15 31.61 -30.37
CA VAL A 26 -51.00 31.97 -29.52
C VAL A 26 -50.66 33.44 -29.78
N SER A 27 -50.66 34.26 -28.73
CA SER A 27 -50.32 35.68 -28.85
C SER A 27 -48.84 35.86 -29.22
N ASN A 28 -48.46 36.95 -29.91
CA ASN A 28 -47.06 37.22 -30.28
C ASN A 28 -46.10 37.12 -29.07
N LEU A 29 -46.52 37.62 -27.90
CA LEU A 29 -45.75 37.55 -26.66
C LEU A 29 -45.57 36.10 -26.16
N GLU A 30 -46.60 35.27 -26.34
CA GLU A 30 -46.58 33.88 -25.90
C GLU A 30 -45.66 33.03 -26.79
N GLN A 31 -45.61 33.32 -28.09
CA GLN A 31 -44.65 32.71 -29.01
C GLN A 31 -43.20 33.07 -28.65
N ASP A 32 -42.91 34.35 -28.35
CA ASP A 32 -41.58 34.79 -27.91
C ASP A 32 -41.15 34.10 -26.61
N VAL A 33 -42.09 33.95 -25.66
CA VAL A 33 -41.84 33.26 -24.39
C VAL A 33 -41.57 31.77 -24.62
N LEU A 34 -42.33 31.10 -25.48
CA LEU A 34 -42.13 29.68 -25.82
C LEU A 34 -40.78 29.44 -26.51
N ASP A 35 -40.36 30.34 -27.41
CA ASP A 35 -39.06 30.26 -28.08
C ASP A 35 -37.91 30.43 -27.08
N GLU A 36 -38.03 31.35 -26.11
CA GLU A 36 -37.06 31.50 -25.03
C GLU A 36 -37.03 30.30 -24.08
N TYR A 37 -38.18 29.69 -23.75
CA TYR A 37 -38.21 28.45 -22.98
C TYR A 37 -37.58 27.28 -23.74
N ALA A 38 -37.82 27.16 -25.05
CA ALA A 38 -37.19 26.13 -25.89
C ALA A 38 -35.67 26.32 -25.94
N ARG A 39 -35.20 27.57 -26.07
CA ARG A 39 -33.77 27.91 -26.00
C ARG A 39 -33.19 27.63 -24.61
N LEU A 40 -33.90 27.99 -23.54
CA LEU A 40 -33.50 27.73 -22.16
C LEU A 40 -33.38 26.22 -21.89
N LEU A 41 -34.36 25.43 -22.29
CA LEU A 41 -34.31 23.98 -22.18
C LEU A 41 -33.11 23.40 -22.93
N GLY A 42 -32.85 23.87 -24.15
CA GLY A 42 -31.66 23.50 -24.92
C GLY A 42 -30.35 23.87 -24.21
N ASN A 43 -30.31 25.02 -23.52
CA ASN A 43 -29.15 25.46 -22.75
C ASN A 43 -28.96 24.64 -21.47
N VAL A 44 -30.04 24.28 -20.77
CA VAL A 44 -30.01 23.44 -19.57
C VAL A 44 -29.54 22.03 -19.93
N ASN A 45 -30.04 21.42 -21.00
CA ASN A 45 -29.58 20.11 -21.47
C ASN A 45 -28.09 20.12 -21.86
N LYS A 46 -27.61 21.20 -22.48
CA LYS A 46 -26.18 21.38 -22.77
C LYS A 46 -25.34 21.54 -21.50
N LEU A 47 -25.88 22.23 -20.49
CA LEU A 47 -25.21 22.42 -19.21
C LEU A 47 -25.14 21.09 -18.44
N GLU A 48 -26.23 20.33 -18.42
CA GLU A 48 -26.29 18.99 -17.82
C GLU A 48 -25.25 18.05 -18.45
N SER A 49 -25.20 17.97 -19.79
CA SER A 49 -24.21 17.14 -20.49
C SER A 49 -22.79 17.53 -20.08
N LYS A 50 -22.45 18.83 -20.10
CA LYS A 50 -21.12 19.29 -19.71
C LYS A 50 -20.80 19.02 -18.24
N LEU A 51 -21.79 19.12 -17.36
CA LEU A 51 -21.62 18.83 -15.94
C LEU A 51 -21.42 17.33 -15.71
N SER A 52 -22.15 16.48 -16.43
CA SER A 52 -21.97 15.03 -16.42
C SER A 52 -20.57 14.64 -16.88
N ASP A 53 -20.11 15.20 -18.01
CA ASP A 53 -18.77 14.96 -18.54
C ASP A 53 -17.68 15.40 -17.54
N LEU A 54 -17.84 16.60 -16.98
CA LEU A 54 -16.90 17.16 -16.00
C LEU A 54 -16.95 16.44 -14.65
N SER A 55 -18.08 15.84 -14.28
CA SER A 55 -18.21 15.05 -13.05
C SER A 55 -17.62 13.64 -13.20
N GLY A 56 -17.66 13.06 -14.39
CA GLY A 56 -17.20 11.69 -14.62
C GLY A 56 -15.69 11.58 -14.77
N ASP A 57 -15.11 12.40 -15.63
CA ASP A 57 -13.75 12.19 -16.13
C ASP A 57 -12.62 12.66 -15.19
N PRO A 58 -12.58 13.92 -14.70
CA PRO A 58 -11.47 14.40 -13.88
C PRO A 58 -11.51 13.84 -12.44
N SER A 59 -12.67 13.49 -11.93
CA SER A 59 -12.82 12.90 -10.59
C SER A 59 -12.22 11.49 -10.52
N SER A 60 -12.33 10.71 -11.60
CA SER A 60 -11.74 9.37 -11.71
C SER A 60 -10.20 9.43 -11.75
N LEU A 61 -9.65 10.26 -12.65
CA LEU A 61 -8.20 10.37 -12.87
C LEU A 61 -7.45 10.83 -11.61
N THR A 62 -8.02 11.79 -10.89
CA THR A 62 -7.40 12.34 -9.67
C THR A 62 -7.41 11.33 -8.53
N LEU A 63 -8.49 10.57 -8.35
CA LEU A 63 -8.60 9.51 -7.36
C LEU A 63 -7.64 8.36 -7.64
N ASP A 64 -7.50 7.93 -8.89
CA ASP A 64 -6.55 6.90 -9.29
C ASP A 64 -5.10 7.34 -9.08
N GLY A 65 -4.81 8.62 -9.38
CA GLY A 65 -3.51 9.23 -9.09
C GLY A 65 -3.18 9.22 -7.59
N LEU A 66 -4.13 9.60 -6.73
CA LEU A 66 -3.96 9.58 -5.28
C LEU A 66 -3.76 8.16 -4.75
N ARG A 67 -4.53 7.18 -5.24
CA ARG A 67 -4.40 5.78 -4.82
C ARG A 67 -3.08 5.16 -5.24
N LEU A 68 -2.58 5.50 -6.44
CA LEU A 68 -1.26 5.08 -6.90
C LEU A 68 -0.16 5.71 -6.03
N LEU A 69 -0.30 6.98 -5.68
CA LEU A 69 0.64 7.69 -4.84
C LEU A 69 0.67 7.10 -3.42
N GLU A 70 -0.49 6.79 -2.85
CA GLU A 70 -0.61 6.11 -1.55
C GLU A 70 0.15 4.79 -1.55
N ARG A 71 -0.08 3.91 -2.54
CA ARG A 71 0.61 2.62 -2.64
C ARG A 71 2.13 2.78 -2.74
N LYS A 72 2.59 3.73 -3.55
CA LYS A 72 4.02 4.01 -3.72
C LYS A 72 4.65 4.50 -2.41
N THR A 73 4.03 5.49 -1.77
CA THR A 73 4.55 6.07 -0.52
C THR A 73 4.48 5.08 0.64
N ALA A 74 3.42 4.26 0.73
CA ALA A 74 3.32 3.20 1.72
C ALA A 74 4.46 2.17 1.56
N THR A 75 4.81 1.83 0.32
CA THR A 75 5.94 0.95 0.01
C THR A 75 7.26 1.57 0.46
N VAL A 76 7.51 2.83 0.09
CA VAL A 76 8.72 3.57 0.51
C VAL A 76 8.81 3.69 2.03
N CYS A 77 7.72 4.04 2.70
CA CYS A 77 7.63 4.14 4.16
C CYS A 77 7.95 2.80 4.83
N THR A 78 7.43 1.69 4.30
CA THR A 78 7.71 0.35 4.82
C THR A 78 9.18 -0.02 4.66
N LEU A 79 9.77 0.22 3.48
CA LEU A 79 11.19 -0.04 3.23
C LEU A 79 12.08 0.82 4.14
N LEU A 80 11.73 2.09 4.31
CA LEU A 80 12.43 2.99 5.21
C LEU A 80 12.33 2.51 6.67
N LYS A 81 11.14 2.12 7.12
CA LYS A 81 10.91 1.59 8.48
C LYS A 81 11.72 0.32 8.73
N ALA A 82 11.73 -0.62 7.77
CA ALA A 82 12.52 -1.83 7.86
C ALA A 82 14.02 -1.53 7.89
N SER A 83 14.49 -0.57 7.07
CA SER A 83 15.88 -0.13 7.03
C SER A 83 16.32 0.47 8.36
N VAL A 84 15.55 1.43 8.89
CA VAL A 84 15.83 2.08 10.17
C VAL A 84 15.81 1.06 11.32
N TYR A 85 14.82 0.17 11.36
CA TYR A 85 14.73 -0.86 12.39
C TYR A 85 15.93 -1.81 12.35
N SER A 86 16.35 -2.23 11.16
CA SER A 86 17.52 -3.09 10.99
C SER A 86 18.80 -2.43 11.51
N ILE A 87 19.00 -1.14 11.21
CA ILE A 87 20.19 -0.39 11.65
C ILE A 87 20.19 -0.22 13.17
N VAL A 88 19.06 0.19 13.77
CA VAL A 88 18.96 0.38 15.22
C VAL A 88 19.19 -0.94 15.97
N LEU A 89 18.62 -2.03 15.47
CA LEU A 89 18.79 -3.35 16.07
C LEU A 89 20.24 -3.83 15.96
N GLN A 90 20.88 -3.65 14.81
CA GLN A 90 22.30 -3.98 14.64
C GLN A 90 23.20 -3.19 15.60
N GLN A 91 22.91 -1.92 15.85
CA GLN A 91 23.66 -1.10 16.81
C GLN A 91 23.48 -1.58 18.25
N GLN A 92 22.26 -1.97 18.63
CA GLN A 92 21.99 -2.55 19.96
C GLN A 92 22.80 -3.84 20.16
N ILE A 93 22.72 -4.76 19.18
CA ILE A 93 23.47 -6.02 19.23
C ILE A 93 24.98 -5.77 19.28
N PHE A 94 25.50 -4.84 18.47
CA PHE A 94 26.93 -4.52 18.46
C PHE A 94 27.39 -3.96 19.80
N ASN A 95 26.67 -2.99 20.35
CA ASN A 95 27.02 -2.39 21.65
C ASN A 95 26.95 -3.41 22.79
N GLU A 96 25.89 -4.23 22.85
CA GLU A 96 25.77 -5.31 23.84
C GLU A 96 26.90 -6.34 23.71
N SER A 97 27.29 -6.68 22.48
CA SER A 97 28.38 -7.63 22.24
C SER A 97 29.75 -7.10 22.67
N GLU A 98 30.02 -5.79 22.51
CA GLU A 98 31.27 -5.18 22.98
C GLU A 98 31.33 -5.12 24.51
N GLU A 99 30.21 -4.86 25.18
CA GLU A 99 30.14 -4.89 26.65
C GLU A 99 30.38 -6.30 27.19
N GLN A 100 29.79 -7.32 26.54
CA GLN A 100 30.00 -8.73 26.90
C GLN A 100 31.46 -9.16 26.72
N ALA A 101 32.10 -8.79 25.60
CA ALA A 101 33.50 -9.13 25.33
C ALA A 101 34.46 -8.53 26.38
N ARG A 102 34.21 -7.29 26.83
CA ARG A 102 35.01 -6.66 27.89
C ARG A 102 34.82 -7.34 29.25
N ALA A 103 33.59 -7.75 29.58
CA ALA A 103 33.31 -8.46 30.81
C ALA A 103 34.00 -9.85 30.85
N ASP A 104 34.04 -10.54 29.71
CA ASP A 104 34.72 -11.83 29.60
C ASP A 104 36.25 -11.69 29.73
N GLU A 105 36.85 -10.66 29.11
CA GLU A 105 38.29 -10.35 29.26
C GLU A 105 38.67 -9.99 30.71
N GLU A 106 37.84 -9.22 31.41
CA GLU A 106 38.06 -8.87 32.83
C GLU A 106 37.89 -10.10 33.76
N GLY A 107 36.97 -11.01 33.43
CA GLY A 107 36.73 -12.25 34.17
C GLY A 107 37.89 -13.25 34.06
N GLU A 108 38.45 -13.41 32.85
CA GLU A 108 39.63 -14.26 32.62
C GLU A 108 40.88 -13.71 33.32
N HIS A 109 41.07 -12.38 33.30
CA HIS A 109 42.22 -11.75 33.96
C HIS A 109 42.17 -11.91 35.49
N ARG A 110 40.97 -11.86 36.08
CA ARG A 110 40.75 -12.07 37.53
C ARG A 110 40.89 -13.55 37.93
N ALA A 111 40.38 -14.47 37.12
CA ALA A 111 40.52 -15.91 37.37
C ALA A 111 41.99 -16.38 37.26
N ALA A 112 42.77 -15.78 36.37
CA ALA A 112 44.20 -16.04 36.23
C ALA A 112 45.03 -15.55 37.43
N GLU A 113 44.64 -14.43 38.07
CA GLU A 113 45.28 -13.96 39.31
C GLU A 113 44.92 -14.81 40.55
N GLU A 114 43.70 -15.38 40.61
CA GLU A 114 43.25 -16.15 41.78
C GLU A 114 43.65 -17.65 41.73
N GLY A 115 44.03 -18.19 40.56
CA GLY A 115 44.40 -19.60 40.35
C GLY A 115 45.88 -19.96 40.62
N GLY A 116 46.70 -19.03 41.08
CA GLY A 116 48.17 -19.18 41.12
C GLY A 116 48.80 -19.97 42.27
N GLU A 117 48.06 -20.39 43.32
CA GLU A 117 48.70 -20.86 44.57
C GLU A 117 48.18 -22.20 45.15
N PHE A 118 47.63 -23.14 44.36
CA PHE A 118 47.32 -24.48 44.89
C PHE A 118 47.56 -25.58 43.85
N GLY A 119 48.80 -26.08 43.77
CA GLY A 119 49.10 -27.11 42.76
C GLY A 119 50.40 -27.89 42.91
N TYR A 120 50.98 -28.03 44.11
CA TYR A 120 52.17 -28.90 44.28
C TYR A 120 52.21 -29.61 45.63
N GLN A 121 51.16 -30.36 46.01
CA GLN A 121 51.31 -31.36 47.07
C GLN A 121 50.26 -32.48 47.02
N ASP A 122 50.21 -33.25 45.95
CA ASP A 122 49.74 -34.64 46.07
C ASP A 122 50.27 -35.48 44.92
N GLN A 123 51.52 -35.93 45.05
CA GLN A 123 52.14 -36.86 44.13
C GLN A 123 52.70 -38.06 44.89
N TYR A 124 51.99 -39.18 44.71
CA TYR A 124 52.45 -40.57 44.81
C TYR A 124 52.54 -41.20 46.21
N GLN A 125 51.43 -41.83 46.62
CA GLN A 125 51.48 -43.12 47.28
C GLN A 125 50.26 -43.97 46.90
N TYR A 126 50.34 -44.74 45.81
CA TYR A 126 49.60 -46.00 45.65
C TYR A 126 50.35 -46.90 44.65
N GLN A 127 51.20 -47.77 45.17
CA GLN A 127 51.67 -48.96 44.48
C GLN A 127 51.13 -50.17 45.25
N GLU A 128 49.90 -50.56 44.98
CA GLU A 128 49.37 -51.86 45.39
C GLU A 128 48.87 -52.57 44.13
N GLN A 129 49.59 -53.63 43.77
CA GLN A 129 49.29 -54.55 42.69
C GLN A 129 48.03 -55.33 43.06
N GLY A 130 46.87 -54.80 42.70
CA GLY A 130 45.60 -55.51 42.69
C GLY A 130 45.37 -56.16 41.33
N HIS A 131 46.01 -57.31 41.09
CA HIS A 131 45.66 -58.21 40.00
C HIS A 131 44.20 -58.65 40.16
N GLY A 132 43.31 -58.23 39.27
CA GLY A 132 41.90 -58.61 39.29
C GLY A 132 41.28 -58.44 37.92
N GLY A 133 41.55 -59.39 37.03
CA GLY A 133 40.96 -59.43 35.70
C GLY A 133 39.54 -60.00 35.70
N TYR A 134 38.84 -59.64 34.61
CA TYR A 134 38.00 -60.53 33.79
C TYR A 134 36.49 -60.71 34.11
N TYR A 135 35.67 -60.02 33.30
CA TYR A 135 34.60 -60.49 32.37
C TYR A 135 33.19 -59.91 32.57
N GLY A 136 32.60 -59.53 31.43
CA GLY A 136 31.15 -59.36 31.17
C GLY A 136 30.62 -57.97 31.54
N ASP A 137 29.78 -57.30 30.77
CA ASP A 137 28.76 -57.77 29.83
C ASP A 137 28.31 -56.57 28.96
N GLU A 138 27.82 -56.84 27.75
CA GLU A 138 27.38 -55.86 26.78
C GLU A 138 26.05 -55.21 27.20
N GLY A 139 25.86 -53.92 26.90
CA GLY A 139 24.61 -53.23 27.22
C GLY A 139 24.53 -51.82 26.64
N ASP A 140 24.24 -51.76 25.34
CA ASP A 140 23.71 -50.59 24.64
C ASP A 140 22.45 -50.05 25.35
N VAL A 141 22.36 -48.74 25.56
CA VAL A 141 21.09 -48.06 25.88
C VAL A 141 21.09 -46.63 25.34
N THR A 142 20.51 -46.51 24.15
CA THR A 142 19.94 -45.29 23.57
C THR A 142 18.85 -44.69 24.48
N PHE A 143 18.87 -43.37 24.71
CA PHE A 143 17.79 -42.65 25.39
C PHE A 143 17.02 -41.79 24.38
N GLY A 144 15.69 -41.92 24.40
CA GLY A 144 14.74 -41.12 23.62
C GLY A 144 14.12 -39.98 24.42
#